data_AF-A0A2K9P0U9-F1
#
_entry.id   AF-A0A2K9P0U9-F1
#
_cell.length_a   1.000
_cell.length_b   1.000
_cell.length_c   1.000
_cell.angle_alpha   90.00
_cell.angle_beta   90.00
_cell.angle_gamma   90.00
#
_symmetry.space_group_name_H-M   'P 1'
#
loop_
_entity.id
_entity.type
_entity.pdbx_description
1 polymer ?
#
loop_
_entity_poly.entity_id
_entity_poly.type
_entity_poly.pdbx_seq_one_letter_code
_entity_poly.pdbx_strand_id
1 'polypeptide(L)'
;MLNNYLTDWEAVENIDLIKKTALQVWGENIEFGEIKGSNSPYPEFEWQIYLYSKFSIKLDYDRSTLSIGVPTKDGYVVLSSLTNELVFGGFDGMKPENLLHNFQVLDRLIQTQKID
;
A
#
# COMPACT_ATOMS: atom_id res chain seq x y z
N MET A 1 -8.62 -7.34 -21.48
CA MET A 1 -8.57 -5.90 -21.76
C MET A 1 -7.39 -5.36 -21.00
N LEU A 2 -6.38 -4.82 -21.70
CA LEU A 2 -5.11 -4.38 -21.11
C LEU A 2 -5.19 -2.91 -20.68
N ASN A 3 -4.76 -2.62 -19.44
CA ASN A 3 -4.17 -1.34 -18.98
C ASN A 3 -4.99 -0.03 -19.07
N ASN A 4 -6.29 -0.02 -18.78
CA ASN A 4 -7.06 1.24 -18.75
C ASN A 4 -6.73 2.17 -17.56
N TYR A 5 -6.00 1.73 -16.52
CA TYR A 5 -5.66 2.60 -15.39
C TYR A 5 -4.44 3.49 -15.65
N LEU A 6 -3.52 3.11 -16.56
CA LEU A 6 -2.38 3.96 -16.93
C LEU A 6 -2.76 5.17 -17.79
N THR A 7 -4.01 5.22 -18.28
CA THR A 7 -4.56 6.37 -19.00
C THR A 7 -5.31 7.34 -18.08
N ASP A 8 -5.59 6.94 -16.85
CA ASP A 8 -6.19 7.81 -15.83
C ASP A 8 -5.08 8.59 -15.12
N TRP A 9 -5.09 9.91 -15.31
CA TRP A 9 -4.03 10.79 -14.80
C TRP A 9 -3.97 10.78 -13.27
N GLU A 10 -5.12 10.70 -12.59
CA GLU A 10 -5.19 10.69 -11.12
C GLU A 10 -4.63 9.38 -10.57
N ALA A 11 -4.94 8.25 -11.21
CA ALA A 11 -4.37 6.95 -10.83
C ALA A 11 -2.84 6.93 -11.00
N VAL A 12 -2.32 7.52 -12.08
CA VAL A 12 -0.87 7.63 -12.30
C VAL A 12 -0.20 8.52 -11.24
N GLU A 13 -0.80 9.66 -10.90
CA GLU A 13 -0.31 10.54 -9.84
C GLU A 13 -0.34 9.85 -8.47
N ASN A 14 -1.40 9.09 -8.18
CA ASN A 14 -1.52 8.33 -6.95
C ASN A 14 -0.48 7.20 -6.85
N ILE A 15 -0.19 6.51 -7.95
CA ILE A 15 0.91 5.53 -8.01
C ILE A 15 2.26 6.19 -7.70
N ASP A 16 2.53 7.37 -8.28
CA ASP A 16 3.77 8.11 -8.04
C ASP A 16 3.86 8.60 -6.58
N LEU A 17 2.76 9.11 -6.01
CA LEU A 17 2.67 9.48 -4.60
C LEU A 17 2.96 8.29 -3.68
N ILE A 18 2.29 7.16 -3.92
CA ILE A 18 2.52 5.91 -3.16
C ILE A 18 3.98 5.50 -3.23
N LYS A 19 4.56 5.48 -4.44
CA LYS A 19 5.94 5.08 -4.64
C LYS A 19 6.93 6.00 -3.94
N LYS A 20 6.77 7.32 -4.07
CA LYS A 20 7.62 8.32 -3.43
C LYS A 20 7.56 8.22 -1.90
N THR A 21 6.36 8.15 -1.34
CA THR A 21 6.16 8.03 0.11
C THR A 21 6.73 6.72 0.64
N ALA A 22 6.56 5.61 -0.08
CA ALA A 22 7.14 4.33 0.30
C ALA A 22 8.68 4.36 0.27
N LEU A 23 9.29 4.96 -0.76
CA LEU A 23 10.75 5.16 -0.84
C LEU A 23 11.27 6.09 0.27
N GLN A 24 10.48 7.06 0.72
CA GLN A 24 10.84 7.92 1.86
C GLN A 24 10.93 7.13 3.18
N VAL A 25 10.06 6.13 3.38
CA VAL A 25 10.03 5.32 4.61
C VAL A 25 11.06 4.20 4.57
N TRP A 26 11.10 3.43 3.47
CA TRP A 26 11.86 2.19 3.41
C TRP A 26 13.17 2.29 2.62
N GLY A 27 13.33 3.30 1.75
CA GLY A 27 14.53 3.48 0.93
C GLY A 27 14.84 2.24 0.09
N GLU A 28 16.01 1.64 0.32
CA GLU A 28 16.45 0.42 -0.36
C GLU A 28 15.76 -0.86 0.16
N ASN A 29 14.98 -0.78 1.24
CA ASN A 29 14.32 -1.93 1.85
C ASN A 29 12.94 -2.24 1.26
N ILE A 30 12.56 -1.61 0.15
CA ILE A 30 11.31 -1.89 -0.56
C ILE A 30 11.59 -2.33 -1.98
N GLU A 31 10.93 -3.40 -2.40
CA GLU A 31 10.80 -3.81 -3.79
C GLU A 31 9.34 -3.68 -4.21
N PHE A 32 9.11 -3.06 -5.38
CA PHE A 32 7.78 -2.94 -5.96
C PHE A 32 7.56 -4.10 -6.94
N GLY A 33 6.56 -4.93 -6.65
CA GLY A 33 6.12 -5.99 -7.55
C GLY A 33 5.23 -5.47 -8.68
N GLU A 34 4.56 -6.41 -9.34
CA GLU A 34 3.62 -6.11 -10.42
C GLU A 34 2.33 -5.45 -9.90
N ILE A 35 1.82 -4.47 -10.64
CA ILE A 35 0.48 -3.92 -10.46
C ILE A 35 -0.49 -4.77 -11.28
N LYS A 36 -1.50 -5.34 -10.64
CA LYS A 36 -2.56 -6.11 -11.26
C LYS A 36 -3.85 -5.28 -11.27
N GLY A 37 -4.18 -4.74 -12.43
CA GLY A 37 -5.46 -4.07 -12.64
C GLY A 37 -6.65 -5.03 -12.52
N SER A 38 -7.79 -4.49 -12.11
CA SER A 38 -9.07 -5.19 -12.19
C SER A 38 -9.76 -4.95 -13.55
N ASN A 39 -10.87 -5.64 -13.80
CA ASN A 39 -11.75 -5.36 -14.95
C ASN A 39 -12.80 -4.28 -14.66
N SER A 40 -12.60 -3.47 -13.61
CA SER A 40 -13.53 -2.42 -13.22
C SER A 40 -13.55 -1.28 -14.25
N PRO A 41 -14.68 -0.56 -14.38
CA PRO A 41 -14.80 0.58 -15.30
C PRO A 41 -14.07 1.84 -14.78
N TYR A 42 -13.42 1.75 -13.63
CA TYR A 42 -12.65 2.81 -12.97
C TYR A 42 -11.29 2.26 -12.51
N PRO A 43 -10.31 3.14 -12.20
CA PRO A 43 -9.01 2.70 -11.71
C PRO A 43 -9.12 1.94 -10.38
N GLU A 44 -8.83 0.64 -10.46
CA GLU A 44 -8.77 -0.27 -9.32
C GLU A 44 -7.70 -1.32 -9.60
N PHE A 45 -6.77 -1.49 -8.67
CA PHE A 45 -5.65 -2.42 -8.83
C PHE A 45 -5.14 -2.94 -7.48
N GLU A 46 -4.55 -4.13 -7.53
CA GLU A 46 -3.73 -4.69 -6.47
C GLU A 46 -2.26 -4.47 -6.80
N TRP A 47 -1.48 -4.02 -5.84
CA TRP A 47 -0.03 -3.86 -5.97
C TRP A 47 0.69 -4.58 -4.84
N GLN A 48 1.44 -5.62 -5.19
CA GLN A 48 2.28 -6.33 -4.24
C GLN A 48 3.59 -5.56 -4.05
N ILE A 49 3.94 -5.24 -2.80
CA ILE A 49 5.28 -4.77 -2.43
C ILE A 49 5.96 -5.76 -1.49
N TYR A 50 7.28 -5.74 -1.45
CA TYR A 50 8.09 -6.56 -0.57
C TYR A 50 8.96 -5.67 0.30
N LEU A 51 8.79 -5.77 1.62
CA LEU A 51 9.55 -5.02 2.61
C LEU A 51 10.61 -5.92 3.24
N TYR A 52 11.84 -5.43 3.28
CA TYR A 52 13.00 -6.12 3.85
C TYR A 52 13.23 -7.52 3.28
N SER A 53 12.87 -7.73 2.01
CA SER A 53 12.91 -9.03 1.31
C SER A 53 12.17 -10.19 2.00
N LYS A 54 11.34 -9.91 3.02
CA LYS A 54 10.67 -10.91 3.86
C LYS A 54 9.15 -10.73 3.89
N PHE A 55 8.69 -9.49 3.93
CA PHE A 55 7.27 -9.19 4.17
C PHE A 55 6.57 -8.82 2.88
N SER A 56 5.63 -9.66 2.45
CA SER A 56 4.80 -9.44 1.27
C SER A 56 3.58 -8.59 1.66
N ILE A 57 3.59 -7.29 1.38
CA ILE A 57 2.48 -6.38 1.72
C ILE A 57 1.63 -6.10 0.49
N LYS A 58 0.32 -6.25 0.64
CA LYS A 58 -0.66 -6.04 -0.42
C LYS A 58 -1.23 -4.63 -0.32
N LEU A 59 -1.10 -3.86 -1.39
CA LEU A 59 -1.73 -2.55 -1.51
C LEU A 59 -2.95 -2.67 -2.43
N ASP A 60 -4.15 -2.43 -1.90
CA ASP A 60 -5.37 -2.43 -2.69
C ASP A 60 -5.80 -0.99 -2.93
N TYR A 61 -5.77 -0.57 -4.19
CA TYR A 61 -6.21 0.75 -4.62
C TYR A 61 -7.58 0.66 -5.29
N ASP A 62 -8.52 1.50 -4.84
CA ASP A 62 -9.83 1.69 -5.46
C ASP A 62 -10.18 3.20 -5.41
N ARG A 63 -10.32 3.84 -6.58
CA ARG A 63 -10.81 5.23 -6.73
C ARG A 63 -10.23 6.20 -5.69
N SER A 64 -8.90 6.37 -5.70
CA SER A 64 -8.18 7.31 -4.82
C SER A 64 -8.28 6.98 -3.33
N THR A 65 -8.54 5.72 -3.02
CA THR A 65 -8.41 5.15 -1.67
C THR A 65 -7.40 4.02 -1.71
N LEU A 66 -6.69 3.81 -0.59
CA LEU A 66 -5.68 2.78 -0.46
C LEU A 66 -5.90 1.99 0.82
N SER A 67 -6.00 0.68 0.69
CA SER A 67 -5.95 -0.27 1.80
C SER A 67 -4.60 -0.98 1.85
N ILE A 68 -4.08 -1.18 3.05
CA ILE A 68 -2.80 -1.86 3.30
C ILE A 68 -3.10 -3.21 3.96
N GLY A 69 -2.94 -4.29 3.20
CA GLY A 69 -3.08 -5.66 3.66
C GLY A 69 -1.75 -6.25 4.12
N VAL A 70 -1.71 -6.74 5.35
CA VAL A 70 -0.56 -7.43 5.96
C VAL A 70 -0.85 -8.95 5.99
N PRO A 71 0.10 -9.80 5.58
CA PRO A 71 -0.12 -11.24 5.51
C PRO A 71 -0.15 -11.86 6.92
N THR A 72 -1.09 -12.78 7.12
CA THR A 72 -1.27 -13.59 8.33
C THR A 72 -1.50 -15.05 7.93
N LYS A 73 -1.63 -15.96 8.90
CA LYS A 73 -1.91 -17.38 8.64
C LYS A 73 -3.24 -17.61 7.89
N ASP A 74 -4.21 -16.72 8.10
CA ASP A 74 -5.56 -16.83 7.53
C ASP A 74 -5.75 -15.97 6.26
N GLY A 75 -4.65 -15.42 5.73
CA GLY A 75 -4.65 -14.52 4.57
C GLY A 75 -4.27 -13.09 4.94
N TYR A 76 -4.72 -12.12 4.16
CA TYR A 76 -4.40 -10.70 4.39
C TYR A 76 -5.37 -10.05 5.37
N VAL A 77 -4.83 -9.33 6.35
CA VAL A 77 -5.59 -8.52 7.31
C VAL A 77 -5.21 -7.05 7.12
N VAL A 78 -6.19 -6.17 7.14
CA VAL A 78 -5.96 -4.72 6.99
C VAL A 78 -5.14 -4.17 8.17
N LEU A 79 -4.19 -3.28 7.89
CA LEU A 79 -3.24 -2.73 8.87
C LEU A 79 -3.92 -2.19 10.14
N SER A 80 -5.06 -1.50 10.00
CA SER A 80 -5.83 -0.94 11.10
C SER A 80 -6.34 -1.98 12.11
N SER A 81 -6.41 -3.25 11.72
CA SER A 81 -6.81 -4.35 12.62
C SER A 81 -5.63 -4.96 13.39
N LEU A 82 -4.39 -4.56 13.09
CA LEU A 82 -3.17 -5.15 13.65
C LEU A 82 -2.39 -4.19 14.56
N THR A 83 -2.91 -2.98 14.77
CA THR A 83 -2.26 -1.94 15.56
C THR A 83 -3.29 -1.11 16.32
N ASN A 84 -2.87 -0.55 17.45
CA ASN A 84 -3.65 0.45 18.20
C ASN A 84 -3.37 1.88 17.73
N GLU A 85 -2.40 2.07 16.83
CA GLU A 85 -2.13 3.37 16.23
C GLU A 85 -3.24 3.74 15.24
N LEU A 86 -3.51 5.04 15.11
CA LEU A 86 -4.46 5.53 14.11
C LEU A 86 -3.96 5.18 12.70
N VAL A 87 -4.84 4.61 11.88
CA VAL A 87 -4.62 4.35 10.45
C VAL A 87 -5.70 5.07 9.66
N PHE A 88 -5.31 5.98 8.78
CA PHE A 88 -6.23 6.77 7.97
C PHE A 88 -6.72 5.94 6.77
N GLY A 89 -8.03 5.76 6.64
CA GLY A 89 -8.65 5.04 5.53
C GLY A 89 -9.40 5.97 4.56
N GLY A 90 -9.99 5.39 3.51
CA GLY A 90 -10.76 6.13 2.50
C GLY A 90 -9.90 7.17 1.78
N PHE A 91 -10.53 8.26 1.34
CA PHE A 91 -9.83 9.36 0.65
C PHE A 91 -8.79 10.05 1.54
N ASP A 92 -9.04 10.12 2.85
CA ASP A 92 -8.10 10.72 3.79
C ASP A 92 -6.78 9.95 3.86
N GLY A 93 -6.79 8.64 3.62
CA GLY A 93 -5.58 7.81 3.59
C GLY A 93 -4.61 8.15 2.45
N MET A 94 -5.10 8.81 1.39
CA MET A 94 -4.29 9.22 0.24
C MET A 94 -3.74 10.65 0.35
N LYS A 95 -4.06 11.39 1.42
CA LYS A 95 -3.39 12.66 1.70
C LYS A 95 -1.91 12.39 2.02
N PRO A 96 -0.94 13.16 1.48
CA PRO A 96 0.48 12.84 1.59
C PRO A 96 0.97 12.57 3.02
N GLU A 97 0.56 13.40 3.99
CA GLU A 97 0.91 13.27 5.40
C GLU A 97 0.32 12.03 6.06
N ASN A 98 -0.91 11.66 5.69
CA ASN A 98 -1.62 10.49 6.23
C ASN A 98 -1.07 9.20 5.63
N LEU A 99 -0.76 9.21 4.33
CA LEU A 99 -0.12 8.09 3.66
C LEU A 99 1.26 7.81 4.25
N LEU A 100 2.06 8.87 4.48
CA LEU A 100 3.35 8.78 5.15
C LEU A 100 3.20 8.19 6.55
N HIS A 101 2.24 8.69 7.33
CA HIS A 101 1.94 8.17 8.67
C HIS A 101 1.56 6.68 8.62
N ASN A 102 0.64 6.28 7.75
CA ASN A 102 0.21 4.88 7.59
C ASN A 102 1.39 3.96 7.24
N PHE A 103 2.30 4.39 6.36
CA PHE A 103 3.50 3.63 6.02
C PHE A 103 4.48 3.53 7.19
N GLN A 104 4.63 4.57 8.00
CA GLN A 104 5.44 4.52 9.21
C GLN A 104 4.84 3.60 10.28
N VAL A 105 3.50 3.55 10.41
CA VAL A 105 2.80 2.59 11.28
C VAL A 105 3.07 1.16 10.81
N LEU A 106 2.96 0.91 9.50
CA LEU A 106 3.30 -0.39 8.91
C LEU A 106 4.74 -0.78 9.20
N ASP A 107 5.69 0.16 9.04
CA ASP A 107 7.10 -0.10 9.30
C ASP A 107 7.33 -0.53 10.76
N ARG A 108 6.79 0.21 11.74
CA ARG A 108 6.89 -0.13 13.16
C ARG A 108 6.30 -1.51 13.47
N LEU A 109 5.15 -1.83 12.89
CA LEU A 109 4.52 -3.15 13.04
C LEU A 109 5.45 -4.27 12.54
N ILE A 110 6.00 -4.11 11.34
CA ILE A 110 6.88 -5.10 10.71
C ILE A 110 8.21 -5.25 11.47
N GLN A 111 8.80 -4.14 11.91
CA GLN A 111 10.06 -4.16 12.65
C GLN A 111 9.92 -4.88 14.01
N THR A 112 8.75 -4.78 14.65
CA THR A 112 8.46 -5.53 15.87
C THR A 112 8.44 -7.04 15.61
N GLN A 113 7.86 -7.47 14.47
CA GLN A 113 7.82 -8.87 14.03
C GLN A 113 9.17 -9.42 13.53
N LYS A 114 10.20 -8.57 13.38
CA LYS A 114 11.57 -9.04 13.09
C LYS A 114 12.34 -9.47 14.34
N ILE A 115 11.87 -9.08 15.52
CA ILE A 115 12.53 -9.38 16.81
C ILE A 115 12.08 -10.75 17.37
N ASP A 116 11.10 -11.39 16.72
CA ASP A 116 10.73 -12.80 16.92
C ASP A 116 11.45 -13.73 15.91
#